data_AF-A0A1M7Z2A8-F1
#
_entry.id   AF-A0A1M7Z2A8-F1
#
_cell.length_a   1.000
_cell.length_b   1.000
_cell.length_c   1.000
_cell.angle_alpha   90.00
_cell.angle_beta   90.00
_cell.angle_gamma   90.00
#
_symmetry.space_group_name_H-M   'P 1'
#
loop_
_entity.id
_entity.type
_entity.pdbx_description
1 polymer ?
#
loop_
_entity_poly.entity_id
_entity_poly.type
_entity_poly.pdbx_seq_one_letter_code
_entity_poly.pdbx_strand_id
1 'polypeptide(L)'
;MPVRYGSQPFDEQIQHFRNKTNIGTERWADIWKQAHDRAFMVAGAMKDDLLADFRRAVDTAISEGRSLGWFQSQFDDIVAKHGWQHTGAASWRAQVIYDTNIRQSYTAGREQQIEQIKHRRPYGLYKHSGSEHPRHDHLSWNNLVLPLDDPWWKTHTPINGYGCKCRKLTLSEQDLQRLGLKVGKAPEVDYYDWVDSLTGEVHRIPKGIDPGFDYTPQSSAALTEKTRKIIARKPPLNARLNPRIVDHAFSTVRGVNATELSRILTELDSPQVKAFEAVLKKHDLKTLFLKLTEISGGKKAYAIADDVEAYLQSGRHPLVNFTSRRPKRVNGFTASSFRHVVVKAKSTDKLAGVSTRQLTEAAERVIAEAGHYPSRDGRWWSFSAAAQQHSDAARVTATWAHEMGHQLYFLAGRPTLPGQPSLTEYGSTTIDEWFAEHFVAWLFAPDALKVSQPESFAFITDTVQKAL
;
A
#
# COMPACT_ATOMS: atom_id res chain seq x y z
N MET A 1 -34.94 10.18 -36.22
CA MET A 1 -33.82 10.32 -35.27
C MET A 1 -34.12 9.46 -34.06
N PRO A 2 -33.26 8.51 -33.66
CA PRO A 2 -33.51 7.73 -32.46
C PRO A 2 -33.42 8.64 -31.22
N VAL A 3 -34.43 8.55 -30.35
CA VAL A 3 -34.51 9.27 -29.08
C VAL A 3 -33.34 8.81 -28.20
N ARG A 4 -32.40 9.73 -27.92
CA ARG A 4 -31.32 9.50 -26.94
C ARG A 4 -31.90 9.56 -25.53
N TYR A 5 -32.16 8.40 -24.92
CA TYR A 5 -32.41 8.30 -23.49
C TYR A 5 -31.05 8.29 -22.77
N GLY A 6 -30.55 9.47 -22.40
CA GLY A 6 -29.36 9.64 -21.57
C GLY A 6 -29.66 10.67 -20.49
N SER A 7 -29.17 10.47 -19.26
CA SER A 7 -29.27 11.48 -18.21
C SER A 7 -28.68 12.80 -18.71
N GLN A 8 -29.40 13.91 -18.53
CA GLN A 8 -28.82 15.22 -18.84
C GLN A 8 -27.51 15.39 -18.05
N PRO A 9 -26.43 15.89 -18.67
CA PRO A 9 -25.19 16.19 -17.97
C PRO A 9 -25.46 17.12 -16.78
N PHE A 10 -24.85 16.82 -15.63
CA PHE A 10 -24.92 17.70 -14.47
C PHE A 10 -23.77 18.71 -14.54
N ASP A 11 -24.03 19.88 -15.14
CA ASP A 11 -23.00 20.86 -15.48
C ASP A 11 -22.21 21.34 -14.27
N GLU A 12 -22.84 21.58 -13.12
CA GLU A 12 -22.16 22.04 -11.91
C GLU A 12 -21.18 20.98 -11.37
N GLN A 13 -21.52 19.69 -11.50
CA GLN A 13 -20.60 18.59 -11.18
C GLN A 13 -19.43 18.54 -12.17
N ILE A 14 -19.71 18.60 -13.47
CA ILE A 14 -18.69 18.53 -14.53
C ILE A 14 -17.71 19.69 -14.39
N GLN A 15 -18.21 20.91 -14.23
CA GLN A 15 -17.39 22.11 -14.03
C GLN A 15 -16.57 22.00 -12.74
N HIS A 16 -17.17 21.56 -11.63
CA HIS A 16 -16.44 21.36 -10.39
C HIS A 16 -15.27 20.38 -10.58
N PHE A 17 -15.52 19.22 -11.22
CA PHE A 17 -14.48 18.22 -11.46
C PHE A 17 -13.39 18.73 -12.40
N ARG A 18 -13.75 19.37 -13.51
CA ARG A 18 -12.81 19.90 -14.52
C ARG A 18 -11.91 21.00 -13.96
N ASN A 19 -12.42 21.78 -13.00
CA ASN A 19 -11.68 22.83 -12.29
C ASN A 19 -10.62 22.31 -11.31
N LYS A 20 -10.54 20.99 -11.09
CA LYS A 20 -9.45 20.39 -10.30
C LYS A 20 -8.13 20.40 -11.06
N THR A 21 -7.03 20.59 -10.33
CA THR A 21 -5.65 20.49 -10.82
C THR A 21 -5.09 19.11 -10.47
N ASN A 22 -4.32 18.50 -11.36
CA ASN A 22 -3.63 17.24 -11.06
C ASN A 22 -2.54 17.47 -10.03
N ILE A 23 -2.52 16.64 -8.98
CA ILE A 23 -1.51 16.71 -7.93
C ILE A 23 -1.08 15.30 -7.57
N GLY A 24 0.20 15.02 -7.77
CA GLY A 24 0.86 13.80 -7.32
C GLY A 24 0.83 13.67 -5.81
N THR A 25 0.31 12.55 -5.31
CA THR A 25 0.26 12.22 -3.88
C THR A 25 0.50 10.73 -3.70
N GLU A 26 1.12 10.33 -2.60
CA GLU A 26 1.30 8.92 -2.25
C GLU A 26 0.14 8.40 -1.42
N ARG A 27 -0.40 9.27 -0.58
CA ARG A 27 -1.49 8.97 0.35
C ARG A 27 -2.62 9.95 0.13
N TRP A 28 -3.82 9.52 0.50
CA TRP A 28 -4.99 10.37 0.42
C TRP A 28 -4.87 11.60 1.35
N ALA A 29 -4.16 11.47 2.47
CA ALA A 29 -3.97 12.50 3.50
C ALA A 29 -2.86 13.53 3.15
N ASP A 30 -2.11 13.32 2.06
CA ASP A 30 -1.10 14.30 1.62
C ASP A 30 -1.74 15.64 1.22
N ILE A 31 -3.02 15.61 0.88
CA ILE A 31 -3.91 16.76 0.73
C ILE A 31 -5.07 16.56 1.71
N TRP A 32 -5.58 17.65 2.30
CA TRP A 32 -6.53 17.56 3.41
C TRP A 32 -7.80 18.38 3.17
N LYS A 33 -8.96 17.78 3.45
CA LYS A 33 -10.30 18.42 3.45
C LYS A 33 -10.56 19.25 2.20
N GLN A 34 -10.82 20.55 2.36
CA GLN A 34 -11.20 21.47 1.29
C GLN A 34 -10.19 21.48 0.14
N ALA A 35 -8.93 21.12 0.38
CA ALA A 35 -7.96 21.04 -0.70
C ALA A 35 -8.31 19.95 -1.75
N HIS A 36 -9.08 18.92 -1.38
CA HIS A 36 -9.63 17.92 -2.30
C HIS A 36 -10.67 18.51 -3.29
N ASP A 37 -11.23 19.69 -3.03
CA ASP A 37 -12.14 20.36 -3.97
C ASP A 37 -11.43 20.90 -5.21
N ARG A 38 -10.12 21.11 -5.11
CA ARG A 38 -9.30 21.70 -6.18
C ARG A 38 -8.17 20.78 -6.65
N ALA A 39 -7.95 19.65 -5.98
CA ALA A 39 -6.95 18.67 -6.36
C ALA A 39 -7.61 17.41 -6.93
N PHE A 40 -7.22 17.00 -8.13
CA PHE A 40 -7.40 15.64 -8.61
C PHE A 40 -6.15 14.85 -8.27
N MET A 41 -6.33 13.74 -7.57
CA MET A 41 -5.25 12.91 -7.09
C MET A 41 -5.69 11.46 -7.04
N VAL A 42 -4.73 10.57 -7.28
CA VAL A 42 -4.86 9.13 -7.04
C VAL A 42 -3.64 8.76 -6.20
N ALA A 43 -3.88 8.26 -4.99
CA ALA A 43 -2.80 7.88 -4.07
C ALA A 43 -1.82 6.91 -4.76
N GLY A 44 -0.53 7.19 -4.70
CA GLY A 44 0.54 6.41 -5.33
C GLY A 44 0.73 6.62 -6.83
N ALA A 45 -0.16 7.37 -7.51
CA ALA A 45 0.02 7.74 -8.91
C ALA A 45 0.76 9.09 -8.98
N MET A 46 2.10 9.02 -8.95
CA MET A 46 2.95 10.21 -8.85
C MET A 46 3.32 10.84 -10.21
N LYS A 47 3.17 10.09 -11.30
CA LYS A 47 3.50 10.57 -12.65
C LYS A 47 2.35 11.42 -13.21
N ASP A 48 2.68 12.58 -13.78
CA ASP A 48 1.68 13.53 -14.30
C ASP A 48 0.83 12.92 -15.42
N ASP A 49 1.44 12.20 -16.37
CA ASP A 49 0.72 11.57 -17.48
C ASP A 49 -0.25 10.47 -17.02
N LEU A 50 0.14 9.71 -16.00
CA LEU A 50 -0.71 8.69 -15.37
C LEU A 50 -1.94 9.34 -14.70
N LEU A 51 -1.73 10.41 -13.94
CA LEU A 51 -2.83 11.17 -13.34
C LEU A 51 -3.71 11.83 -14.39
N ALA A 52 -3.14 12.33 -15.49
CA ALA A 52 -3.90 12.91 -16.59
C ALA A 52 -4.81 11.89 -17.25
N ASP A 53 -4.33 10.66 -17.46
CA ASP A 53 -5.13 9.56 -17.98
C ASP A 53 -6.27 9.17 -17.03
N PHE A 54 -6.01 9.01 -15.72
CA PHE A 54 -7.07 8.75 -14.75
C PHE A 54 -8.10 9.88 -14.67
N ARG A 55 -7.64 11.14 -14.68
CA ARG A 55 -8.53 12.30 -14.66
C ARG A 55 -9.44 12.31 -15.87
N ARG A 56 -8.90 12.01 -17.07
CA ARG A 56 -9.70 11.88 -18.30
C ARG A 56 -10.75 10.79 -18.16
N ALA A 57 -10.36 9.60 -17.70
CA ALA A 57 -11.30 8.49 -17.52
C ALA A 57 -12.44 8.85 -16.55
N VAL A 58 -12.15 9.53 -15.44
CA VAL A 58 -13.19 10.00 -14.50
C VAL A 58 -14.04 11.11 -15.12
N ASP A 59 -13.45 12.07 -15.86
CA ASP A 59 -14.20 13.13 -16.56
C ASP A 59 -15.20 12.53 -17.56
N THR A 60 -14.76 11.55 -18.35
CA THR A 60 -15.62 10.80 -19.27
C THR A 60 -16.72 10.06 -18.52
N ALA A 61 -16.41 9.43 -17.38
CA ALA A 61 -17.43 8.76 -16.57
C ALA A 61 -18.52 9.73 -16.08
N ILE A 62 -18.12 10.92 -15.62
CA ILE A 62 -19.06 11.95 -15.15
C ILE A 62 -19.85 12.54 -16.31
N SER A 63 -19.18 13.00 -17.38
CA SER A 63 -19.79 13.76 -18.46
C SER A 63 -20.64 12.91 -19.41
N GLU A 64 -20.28 11.64 -19.61
CA GLU A 64 -21.00 10.72 -20.50
C GLU A 64 -21.83 9.67 -19.75
N GLY A 65 -21.81 9.66 -18.42
CA GLY A 65 -22.54 8.70 -17.60
C GLY A 65 -22.04 7.25 -17.75
N ARG A 66 -20.71 7.05 -17.87
CA ARG A 66 -20.15 5.70 -17.97
C ARG A 66 -20.26 4.95 -16.66
N SER A 67 -20.31 3.62 -16.73
CA SER A 67 -20.45 2.75 -15.56
C SER A 67 -19.12 2.45 -14.87
N LEU A 68 -19.20 1.90 -13.64
CA LEU A 68 -18.02 1.39 -12.93
C LEU A 68 -17.27 0.30 -13.73
N GLY A 69 -18.00 -0.61 -14.40
CA GLY A 69 -17.38 -1.66 -15.20
C GLY A 69 -16.58 -1.11 -16.39
N TRP A 70 -17.08 -0.05 -17.04
CA TRP A 70 -16.31 0.67 -18.06
C TRP A 70 -15.05 1.30 -17.46
N PHE A 71 -15.17 1.95 -16.29
CA PHE A 71 -14.02 2.55 -15.64
C PHE A 71 -12.97 1.52 -15.19
N GLN A 72 -13.39 0.32 -14.76
CA GLN A 72 -12.48 -0.77 -14.42
C GLN A 72 -11.65 -1.21 -15.63
N SER A 73 -12.27 -1.35 -16.80
CA SER A 73 -11.54 -1.63 -18.04
C SER A 73 -10.54 -0.51 -18.37
N GLN A 74 -10.94 0.76 -18.26
CA GLN A 74 -10.02 1.87 -18.49
C GLN A 74 -8.90 1.93 -17.45
N PHE A 75 -9.19 1.57 -16.21
CA PHE A 75 -8.19 1.49 -15.15
C PHE A 75 -7.09 0.48 -15.52
N ASP A 76 -7.47 -0.71 -15.97
CA ASP A 76 -6.53 -1.75 -16.37
C ASP A 76 -5.66 -1.29 -17.56
N ASP A 77 -6.28 -0.67 -18.57
CA ASP A 77 -5.57 -0.09 -19.73
C ASP A 77 -4.54 0.97 -19.32
N ILE A 78 -4.93 1.88 -18.43
CA ILE A 78 -4.08 2.97 -17.93
C ILE A 78 -2.91 2.40 -17.10
N VAL A 79 -3.19 1.44 -16.21
CA VAL A 79 -2.18 0.76 -15.40
C VAL A 79 -1.15 0.09 -16.30
N ALA A 80 -1.60 -0.68 -17.29
CA ALA A 80 -0.73 -1.37 -18.23
C ALA A 80 0.12 -0.39 -19.05
N LYS A 81 -0.50 0.66 -19.59
CA LYS A 81 0.17 1.71 -20.39
C LYS A 81 1.32 2.38 -19.64
N HIS A 82 1.15 2.65 -18.36
CA HIS A 82 2.12 3.39 -17.55
C HIS A 82 3.06 2.50 -16.73
N GLY A 83 2.87 1.17 -16.78
CA GLY A 83 3.58 0.22 -15.94
C GLY A 83 3.40 0.51 -14.44
N TRP A 84 2.22 1.00 -14.04
CA TRP A 84 2.01 1.48 -12.68
C TRP A 84 1.68 0.32 -11.72
N GLN A 85 2.57 0.07 -10.76
CA GLN A 85 2.29 -0.87 -9.70
C GLN A 85 1.47 -0.22 -8.58
N HIS A 86 0.39 -0.89 -8.17
CA HIS A 86 -0.51 -0.38 -7.14
C HIS A 86 -0.83 -1.42 -6.07
N THR A 87 -1.31 -0.94 -4.92
CA THR A 87 -1.74 -1.79 -3.80
C THR A 87 -3.23 -2.13 -3.86
N GLY A 88 -3.59 -3.31 -3.34
CA GLY A 88 -4.96 -3.82 -3.37
C GLY A 88 -5.38 -4.37 -4.73
N ALA A 89 -6.51 -5.10 -4.75
CA ALA A 89 -7.06 -5.62 -5.99
C ALA A 89 -7.44 -4.47 -6.95
N ALA A 90 -7.11 -4.61 -8.23
CA ALA A 90 -7.38 -3.60 -9.27
C ALA A 90 -8.86 -3.18 -9.29
N SER A 91 -9.76 -4.15 -9.26
CA SER A 91 -11.22 -3.93 -9.26
C SER A 91 -11.69 -3.06 -8.09
N TRP A 92 -11.20 -3.35 -6.88
CA TRP A 92 -11.50 -2.57 -5.67
C TRP A 92 -10.91 -1.17 -5.74
N ARG A 93 -9.66 -1.04 -6.20
CA ARG A 93 -8.97 0.26 -6.31
C ARG A 93 -9.66 1.17 -7.32
N ALA A 94 -9.99 0.63 -8.49
CA ALA A 94 -10.77 1.31 -9.52
C ALA A 94 -12.13 1.77 -8.95
N GLN A 95 -12.81 0.90 -8.19
CA GLN A 95 -14.07 1.27 -7.54
C GLN A 95 -13.92 2.43 -6.56
N VAL A 96 -12.92 2.42 -5.69
CA VAL A 96 -12.69 3.50 -4.73
C VAL A 96 -12.42 4.83 -5.44
N ILE A 97 -11.58 4.83 -6.48
CA ILE A 97 -11.28 6.03 -7.28
C ILE A 97 -12.54 6.55 -7.95
N TYR A 98 -13.30 5.67 -8.61
CA TYR A 98 -14.53 6.00 -9.32
C TYR A 98 -15.61 6.55 -8.38
N ASP A 99 -16.00 5.78 -7.35
CA ASP A 99 -17.09 6.14 -6.44
C ASP A 99 -16.78 7.45 -5.70
N THR A 100 -15.55 7.60 -5.21
CA THR A 100 -15.16 8.78 -4.41
C THR A 100 -15.22 10.04 -5.27
N ASN A 101 -14.61 10.03 -6.47
CA ASN A 101 -14.55 11.21 -7.32
C ASN A 101 -15.93 11.61 -7.86
N ILE A 102 -16.74 10.64 -8.30
CA ILE A 102 -18.08 10.91 -8.82
C ILE A 102 -18.98 11.48 -7.73
N ARG A 103 -18.98 10.88 -6.53
CA ARG A 103 -19.88 11.32 -5.45
C ARG A 103 -19.45 12.66 -4.85
N GLN A 104 -18.15 12.90 -4.69
CA GLN A 104 -17.64 14.19 -4.20
C GLN A 104 -17.95 15.31 -5.19
N SER A 105 -17.65 15.11 -6.48
CA SER A 105 -17.95 16.11 -7.50
C SER A 105 -19.46 16.37 -7.63
N TYR A 106 -20.30 15.31 -7.56
CA TYR A 106 -21.75 15.44 -7.56
C TYR A 106 -22.23 16.27 -6.36
N THR A 107 -21.74 15.96 -5.16
CA THR A 107 -22.06 16.70 -3.94
C THR A 107 -21.69 18.17 -4.08
N ALA A 108 -20.50 18.47 -4.59
CA ALA A 108 -20.06 19.85 -4.77
C ALA A 108 -20.90 20.62 -5.79
N GLY A 109 -21.36 19.96 -6.85
CA GLY A 109 -22.37 20.54 -7.75
C GLY A 109 -23.70 20.77 -7.05
N ARG A 110 -24.13 19.83 -6.20
CA ARG A 110 -25.38 19.97 -5.44
C ARG A 110 -25.32 21.11 -4.44
N GLU A 111 -24.23 21.29 -3.70
CA GLU A 111 -24.08 22.42 -2.77
C GLU A 111 -24.14 23.78 -3.50
N GLN A 112 -23.60 23.88 -4.72
CA GLN A 112 -23.77 25.08 -5.55
C GLN A 112 -25.24 25.33 -5.89
N GLN A 113 -25.99 24.30 -6.29
CA GLN A 113 -27.42 24.42 -6.54
C GLN A 113 -28.18 24.80 -5.27
N ILE A 114 -27.86 24.16 -4.13
CA ILE A 114 -28.46 24.44 -2.83
C ILE A 114 -28.33 25.91 -2.47
N GLU A 115 -27.14 26.48 -2.60
CA GLU A 115 -26.90 27.90 -2.30
C GLU A 115 -27.77 28.82 -3.16
N GLN A 116 -27.98 28.49 -4.44
CA GLN A 116 -28.84 29.27 -5.34
C GLN A 116 -30.32 29.19 -4.95
N ILE A 117 -30.80 28.07 -4.43
CA ILE A 117 -32.22 27.83 -4.14
C ILE A 117 -32.60 27.98 -2.67
N LYS A 118 -31.64 28.13 -1.75
CA LYS A 118 -31.91 28.08 -0.30
C LYS A 118 -32.95 29.10 0.16
N HIS A 119 -33.04 30.24 -0.52
CA HIS A 119 -34.06 31.26 -0.26
C HIS A 119 -35.51 30.76 -0.47
N ARG A 120 -35.74 29.74 -1.31
CA ARG A 120 -37.04 29.09 -1.53
C ARG A 120 -37.17 27.76 -0.79
N ARG A 121 -36.05 27.10 -0.50
CA ARG A 121 -36.00 25.75 0.08
C ARG A 121 -34.99 25.75 1.24
N PRO A 122 -35.30 26.43 2.36
CA PRO A 122 -34.32 26.77 3.39
C PRO A 122 -33.91 25.60 4.28
N TYR A 123 -34.51 24.42 4.13
CA TYR A 123 -34.24 23.27 4.98
C TYR A 123 -33.47 22.18 4.24
N GLY A 124 -32.44 21.64 4.88
CA GLY A 124 -31.70 20.46 4.47
C GLY A 124 -32.21 19.20 5.16
N LEU A 125 -32.31 18.11 4.43
CA LEU A 125 -32.67 16.77 4.90
C LEU A 125 -31.47 15.84 4.74
N TYR A 126 -30.96 15.31 5.85
CA TYR A 126 -29.99 14.22 5.80
C TYR A 126 -30.72 12.91 5.51
N LYS A 127 -30.41 12.29 4.37
CA LYS A 127 -31.03 11.05 3.94
C LYS A 127 -30.00 9.92 3.89
N HIS A 128 -30.19 8.93 4.75
CA HIS A 128 -29.39 7.71 4.70
C HIS A 128 -29.71 6.91 3.43
N SER A 129 -28.72 6.20 2.90
CA SER A 129 -28.81 5.51 1.60
C SER A 129 -29.73 4.29 1.57
N GLY A 130 -30.10 3.75 2.74
CA GLY A 130 -30.75 2.45 2.85
C GLY A 130 -29.78 1.27 2.76
N SER A 131 -28.49 1.48 3.01
CA SER A 131 -27.47 0.42 3.08
C SER A 131 -27.86 -0.68 4.08
N GLU A 132 -27.70 -1.95 3.69
CA GLU A 132 -27.93 -3.13 4.54
C GLU A 132 -27.03 -3.16 5.78
N HIS A 133 -25.78 -2.73 5.61
CA HIS A 133 -24.83 -2.49 6.71
C HIS A 133 -24.57 -0.98 6.83
N PRO A 134 -25.40 -0.24 7.59
CA PRO A 134 -25.23 1.20 7.75
C PRO A 134 -24.17 1.52 8.80
N ARG A 135 -23.52 2.68 8.65
CA ARG A 135 -22.84 3.32 9.79
C ARG A 135 -23.92 3.80 10.76
N HIS A 136 -23.87 3.36 12.02
CA HIS A 136 -24.94 3.64 12.99
C HIS A 136 -25.19 5.13 13.19
N ASP A 137 -24.13 5.95 13.21
CA ASP A 137 -24.24 7.41 13.29
C ASP A 137 -25.05 7.96 12.10
N HIS A 138 -24.77 7.51 10.88
CA HIS A 138 -25.47 7.98 9.67
C HIS A 138 -26.94 7.54 9.66
N LEU A 139 -27.23 6.36 10.20
CA LEU A 139 -28.60 5.89 10.37
C LEU A 139 -29.36 6.73 11.39
N SER A 140 -28.70 7.12 12.48
CA SER A 140 -29.29 8.01 13.50
C SER A 140 -29.64 9.40 12.96
N TRP A 141 -28.91 9.87 11.94
CA TRP A 141 -29.19 11.13 11.25
C TRP A 141 -30.22 11.00 10.13
N ASN A 142 -30.74 9.80 9.85
CA ASN A 142 -31.70 9.61 8.77
C ASN A 142 -32.99 10.39 9.05
N ASN A 143 -33.43 11.16 8.05
CA ASN A 143 -34.55 12.09 8.12
C ASN A 143 -34.34 13.29 9.07
N LEU A 144 -33.11 13.56 9.52
CA LEU A 144 -32.80 14.79 10.25
C LEU A 144 -32.99 16.00 9.32
N VAL A 145 -33.86 16.90 9.72
CA VAL A 145 -34.13 18.16 9.01
C VAL A 145 -33.54 19.31 9.81
N LEU A 146 -32.69 20.11 9.18
CA LEU A 146 -32.09 21.31 9.76
C LEU A 146 -32.17 22.48 8.78
N PRO A 147 -32.20 23.74 9.23
CA PRO A 147 -31.94 24.88 8.36
C PRO A 147 -30.63 24.69 7.59
N LEU A 148 -30.57 25.12 6.33
CA LEU A 148 -29.37 24.97 5.49
C LEU A 148 -28.17 25.77 6.01
N ASP A 149 -28.42 26.88 6.71
CA ASP A 149 -27.38 27.70 7.33
C ASP A 149 -26.95 27.19 8.73
N ASP A 150 -27.50 26.05 9.19
CA ASP A 150 -27.10 25.44 10.46
C ASP A 150 -25.60 25.03 10.43
N PRO A 151 -24.80 25.38 11.46
CA PRO A 151 -23.37 25.05 11.51
C PRO A 151 -23.04 23.56 11.37
N TRP A 152 -23.97 22.66 11.70
CA TRP A 152 -23.79 21.21 11.56
C TRP A 152 -23.41 20.81 10.13
N TRP A 153 -23.99 21.47 9.13
CA TRP A 153 -23.70 21.20 7.72
C TRP A 153 -22.26 21.47 7.31
N LYS A 154 -21.52 22.33 8.03
CA LYS A 154 -20.11 22.66 7.74
C LYS A 154 -19.19 21.45 7.72
N THR A 155 -19.57 20.39 8.44
CA THR A 155 -18.79 19.16 8.56
C THR A 155 -19.58 17.91 8.15
N HIS A 156 -20.91 17.94 8.23
CA HIS A 156 -21.75 16.74 8.04
C HIS A 156 -22.48 16.68 6.67
N THR A 157 -22.11 17.52 5.70
CA THR A 157 -22.60 17.35 4.31
C THR A 157 -22.06 16.03 3.73
N PRO A 158 -22.95 15.08 3.34
CA PRO A 158 -22.52 13.85 2.66
C PRO A 158 -21.77 14.15 1.37
N ILE A 159 -20.76 13.36 0.98
CA ILE A 159 -20.41 12.05 1.54
C ILE A 159 -19.48 12.15 2.75
N ASN A 160 -19.85 11.49 3.85
CA ASN A 160 -19.10 11.56 5.12
C ASN A 160 -18.00 10.48 5.23
N GLY A 161 -17.56 9.91 4.11
CA GLY A 161 -16.55 8.86 4.11
C GLY A 161 -16.52 7.99 2.87
N TYR A 162 -15.52 7.10 2.80
CA TYR A 162 -15.38 6.16 1.67
C TYR A 162 -16.59 5.23 1.59
N GLY A 163 -17.11 5.05 0.38
CA GLY A 163 -18.30 4.23 0.12
C GLY A 163 -19.60 4.78 0.72
N CYS A 164 -19.62 5.97 1.31
CA CYS A 164 -20.84 6.60 1.79
C CYS A 164 -21.76 6.96 0.61
N LYS A 165 -23.04 6.59 0.73
CA LYS A 165 -24.09 6.83 -0.28
C LYS A 165 -25.22 7.73 0.22
N CYS A 166 -25.05 8.33 1.40
CA CYS A 166 -26.00 9.27 2.00
C CYS A 166 -26.11 10.54 1.14
N ARG A 167 -27.22 11.28 1.30
CA ARG A 167 -27.52 12.46 0.50
C ARG A 167 -28.03 13.60 1.38
N LYS A 168 -27.75 14.84 0.98
CA LYS A 168 -28.40 16.05 1.48
C LYS A 168 -29.44 16.50 0.45
N LEU A 169 -30.71 16.50 0.83
CA LEU A 169 -31.81 16.98 0.01
C LEU A 169 -32.29 18.34 0.54
N THR A 170 -32.90 19.17 -0.30
CA THR A 170 -33.51 20.43 0.15
C THR A 170 -35.02 20.30 0.21
N LEU A 171 -35.65 20.97 1.17
CA LEU A 171 -37.09 20.98 1.41
C LEU A 171 -37.60 22.42 1.52
N SER A 172 -38.80 22.67 1.02
CA SER A 172 -39.60 23.84 1.38
C SER A 172 -40.50 23.52 2.58
N GLU A 173 -41.14 24.55 3.14
CA GLU A 173 -42.14 24.37 4.20
C GLU A 173 -43.29 23.43 3.77
N GLN A 174 -43.75 23.56 2.51
CA GLN A 174 -44.78 22.67 1.96
C GLN A 174 -44.31 21.22 1.88
N ASP A 175 -43.03 20.97 1.61
CA ASP A 175 -42.50 19.60 1.60
C ASP A 175 -42.42 19.01 3.00
N LEU A 176 -42.12 19.81 4.02
CA LEU A 176 -42.15 19.36 5.42
C LEU A 176 -43.56 18.86 5.78
N GLN A 177 -44.57 19.66 5.47
CA GLN A 177 -45.98 19.28 5.70
C GLN A 177 -46.36 18.02 4.93
N ARG A 178 -46.05 17.97 3.62
CA ARG A 178 -46.38 16.83 2.76
C ARG A 178 -45.70 15.53 3.18
N LEU A 179 -44.47 15.60 3.68
CA LEU A 179 -43.69 14.44 4.10
C LEU A 179 -43.86 14.11 5.59
N GLY A 180 -44.62 14.91 6.34
CA GLY A 180 -44.77 14.76 7.80
C GLY A 180 -43.46 14.95 8.58
N LEU A 181 -42.53 15.75 8.04
CA LEU A 181 -41.24 16.04 8.66
C LEU A 181 -41.31 17.33 9.47
N LYS A 182 -40.49 17.42 10.52
CA LYS A 182 -40.36 18.62 11.35
C LYS A 182 -38.90 19.06 11.38
N VAL A 183 -38.68 20.38 11.45
CA VAL A 183 -37.35 20.93 11.68
C VAL A 183 -36.87 20.48 13.07
N GLY A 184 -35.74 19.79 13.10
CA GLY A 184 -35.13 19.29 14.32
C GLY A 184 -34.11 20.25 14.92
N LYS A 185 -33.47 19.81 16.00
CA LYS A 185 -32.28 20.44 16.57
C LYS A 185 -31.04 19.67 16.10
N ALA A 186 -29.96 20.38 15.78
CA ALA A 186 -28.69 19.74 15.45
C ALA A 186 -28.22 18.85 16.62
N PRO A 187 -27.80 17.59 16.35
CA PRO A 187 -27.19 16.74 17.36
C PRO A 187 -25.92 17.37 17.94
N GLU A 188 -25.62 17.04 19.20
CA GLU A 188 -24.30 17.38 19.75
C GLU A 188 -23.21 16.63 18.99
N VAL A 189 -22.13 17.34 18.66
CA VAL A 189 -21.03 16.80 17.86
C VAL A 189 -19.90 16.38 18.80
N ASP A 190 -19.77 15.06 18.95
CA ASP A 190 -18.61 14.45 19.57
C ASP A 190 -17.43 14.43 18.59
N TYR A 191 -16.21 14.46 19.14
CA TYR A 191 -14.98 14.39 18.36
C TYR A 191 -14.07 13.28 18.85
N TYR A 192 -13.21 12.79 17.97
CA TYR A 192 -12.06 11.95 18.31
C TYR A 192 -10.80 12.52 17.63
N ASP A 193 -9.66 12.23 18.24
CA ASP A 193 -8.37 12.61 17.69
C ASP A 193 -7.88 11.52 16.74
N TRP A 194 -7.69 11.90 15.47
CA TRP A 194 -7.05 11.07 14.47
C TRP A 194 -5.60 11.55 14.28
N VAL A 195 -4.65 10.65 14.47
CA VAL A 195 -3.22 10.94 14.28
C VAL A 195 -2.80 10.50 12.89
N ASP A 196 -2.26 11.40 12.07
CA ASP A 196 -1.58 11.01 10.84
C ASP A 196 -0.33 10.22 11.22
N SER A 197 -0.34 8.92 10.92
CA SER A 197 0.73 7.99 11.31
C SER A 197 2.10 8.34 10.73
N LEU A 198 2.17 9.19 9.69
CA LEU A 198 3.42 9.59 9.05
C LEU A 198 3.93 10.94 9.59
N THR A 199 3.06 11.93 9.71
CA THR A 199 3.47 13.29 10.13
C THR A 199 3.40 13.49 11.63
N GLY A 200 2.67 12.63 12.36
CA GLY A 200 2.36 12.81 13.77
C GLY A 200 1.34 13.93 14.04
N GLU A 201 0.81 14.57 12.99
CA GLU A 201 -0.20 15.63 13.14
C GLU A 201 -1.50 15.05 13.70
N VAL A 202 -2.04 15.71 14.73
CA VAL A 202 -3.32 15.34 15.35
C VAL A 202 -4.43 16.17 14.75
N HIS A 203 -5.45 15.50 14.21
CA HIS A 203 -6.66 16.12 13.68
C HIS A 203 -7.87 15.73 14.51
N ARG A 204 -8.63 16.73 14.94
CA ARG A 204 -9.89 16.52 15.66
C ARG A 204 -11.04 16.31 14.67
N ILE A 205 -11.60 15.11 14.61
CA ILE A 205 -12.61 14.69 13.62
C ILE A 205 -13.95 14.41 14.29
N PRO A 206 -15.09 14.87 13.74
CA PRO A 206 -16.42 14.50 14.23
C PRO A 206 -16.62 12.98 14.20
N LYS A 207 -17.19 12.41 15.26
CA LYS A 207 -17.59 11.00 15.26
C LYS A 207 -18.61 10.74 14.15
N GLY A 208 -18.48 9.58 13.50
CA GLY A 208 -19.30 9.20 12.36
C GLY A 208 -18.83 9.76 11.02
N ILE A 209 -17.74 10.53 10.95
CA ILE A 209 -17.15 11.01 9.70
C ILE A 209 -15.73 10.44 9.54
N ASP A 210 -15.43 9.94 8.34
CA ASP A 210 -14.08 9.48 8.03
C ASP A 210 -13.12 10.69 7.94
N PRO A 211 -11.87 10.59 8.41
CA PRO A 211 -10.91 11.69 8.36
C PRO A 211 -10.75 12.26 6.94
N GLY A 212 -10.79 13.59 6.81
CA GLY A 212 -10.68 14.28 5.52
C GLY A 212 -12.00 14.48 4.77
N PHE A 213 -13.11 13.88 5.23
CA PHE A 213 -14.45 14.09 4.68
C PHE A 213 -15.29 15.09 5.49
N ASP A 214 -14.77 15.59 6.61
CA ASP A 214 -15.44 16.49 7.55
C ASP A 214 -15.40 17.95 7.07
N TYR A 215 -15.92 18.19 5.87
CA TYR A 215 -16.06 19.53 5.29
C TYR A 215 -17.19 19.57 4.25
N THR A 216 -17.83 20.73 4.09
CA THR A 216 -18.73 20.99 2.95
C THR A 216 -17.92 21.40 1.72
N PRO A 217 -18.08 20.74 0.55
CA PRO A 217 -17.39 21.17 -0.66
C PRO A 217 -17.74 22.59 -1.09
N GLN A 218 -16.73 23.38 -1.47
CA GLN A 218 -16.88 24.77 -1.91
C GLN A 218 -16.11 25.04 -3.20
N SER A 219 -16.67 25.89 -4.07
CA SER A 219 -16.05 26.26 -5.35
C SER A 219 -15.34 27.62 -5.31
N SER A 220 -14.32 27.84 -4.46
CA SER A 220 -13.58 29.14 -4.43
C SER A 220 -12.17 29.08 -5.04
N ALA A 221 -11.82 30.04 -5.90
CA ALA A 221 -10.52 30.09 -6.59
C ALA A 221 -9.35 30.35 -5.61
N ALA A 222 -9.61 31.06 -4.51
CA ALA A 222 -8.67 31.27 -3.41
C ALA A 222 -8.20 29.96 -2.76
N LEU A 223 -9.05 28.92 -2.78
CA LEU A 223 -8.72 27.60 -2.26
C LEU A 223 -7.68 26.88 -3.13
N THR A 224 -7.71 27.08 -4.45
CA THR A 224 -6.71 26.52 -5.37
C THR A 224 -5.30 27.02 -5.04
N GLU A 225 -5.16 28.33 -4.82
CA GLU A 225 -3.88 28.95 -4.49
C GLU A 225 -3.39 28.52 -3.10
N LYS A 226 -4.32 28.41 -2.14
CA LYS A 226 -4.02 27.86 -0.81
C LYS A 226 -3.55 26.40 -0.88
N THR A 227 -4.21 25.56 -1.68
CA THR A 227 -3.85 24.14 -1.88
C THR A 227 -2.45 24.01 -2.47
N ARG A 228 -2.12 24.75 -3.54
CA ARG A 228 -0.75 24.76 -4.11
C ARG A 228 0.29 25.14 -3.06
N LYS A 229 0.03 26.18 -2.26
CA LYS A 229 0.92 26.60 -1.17
C LYS A 229 1.07 25.55 -0.08
N ILE A 230 0.00 24.83 0.29
CA ILE A 230 0.05 23.73 1.27
C ILE A 230 0.96 22.60 0.76
N ILE A 231 0.80 22.21 -0.50
CA ILE A 231 1.62 21.14 -1.10
C ILE A 231 3.08 21.53 -1.19
N ALA A 232 3.36 22.78 -1.61
CA ALA A 232 4.71 23.32 -1.72
C ALA A 232 5.42 23.48 -0.36
N ARG A 233 4.67 23.70 0.73
CA ARG A 233 5.22 23.84 2.08
C ARG A 233 5.57 22.52 2.74
N LYS A 234 4.87 21.45 2.39
CA LYS A 234 5.17 20.14 2.97
C LYS A 234 6.51 19.64 2.37
N PRO A 235 7.38 18.92 3.12
CA PRO A 235 8.70 18.47 2.65
C PRO A 235 8.62 17.74 1.30
N PRO A 236 9.64 17.72 0.44
CA PRO A 236 9.54 16.98 -0.82
C PRO A 236 9.15 15.52 -0.57
N LEU A 237 8.39 14.93 -1.50
CA LEU A 237 7.73 13.64 -1.32
C LEU A 237 8.67 12.53 -0.83
N ASN A 238 9.88 12.48 -1.40
CA ASN A 238 10.95 11.57 -1.02
C ASN A 238 11.41 11.70 0.44
N ALA A 239 11.26 12.87 1.06
CA ALA A 239 11.57 13.10 2.48
C ALA A 239 10.39 12.78 3.41
N ARG A 240 9.17 12.62 2.86
CA ARG A 240 8.00 12.14 3.62
C ARG A 240 7.89 10.63 3.59
N LEU A 241 8.43 9.97 2.56
CA LEU A 241 8.52 8.52 2.50
C LEU A 241 9.63 8.00 3.42
N ASN A 242 9.36 6.93 4.16
CA ASN A 242 10.44 6.03 4.54
C ASN A 242 11.06 5.47 3.25
N PRO A 243 12.40 5.49 3.10
CA PRO A 243 13.05 4.90 1.94
C PRO A 243 12.61 3.43 1.84
N ARG A 244 11.92 3.10 0.75
CA ARG A 244 11.54 1.71 0.46
C ARG A 244 12.78 1.02 -0.11
N ILE A 245 13.53 0.36 0.77
CA ILE A 245 14.67 -0.47 0.36
C ILE A 245 14.15 -1.68 -0.43
N VAL A 246 13.00 -2.23 -0.03
CA VAL A 246 12.26 -3.26 -0.78
C VAL A 246 11.01 -2.60 -1.36
N ASP A 247 11.03 -2.34 -2.67
CA ASP A 247 9.97 -1.56 -3.34
C ASP A 247 8.59 -2.22 -3.22
N HIS A 248 8.54 -3.55 -3.36
CA HIS A 248 7.32 -4.33 -3.43
C HIS A 248 7.57 -5.83 -3.15
N ALA A 249 6.55 -6.51 -2.63
CA ALA A 249 6.53 -7.96 -2.45
C ALA A 249 5.10 -8.46 -2.64
N PHE A 250 4.93 -9.56 -3.37
CA PHE A 250 3.66 -10.26 -3.43
C PHE A 250 3.52 -11.17 -2.21
N SER A 251 2.46 -11.00 -1.43
CA SER A 251 2.27 -11.76 -0.21
C SER A 251 0.81 -12.18 -0.03
N THR A 252 0.61 -13.46 0.25
CA THR A 252 -0.70 -14.00 0.67
C THR A 252 -0.85 -14.01 2.21
N VAL A 253 0.16 -13.49 2.93
CA VAL A 253 0.22 -13.40 4.39
C VAL A 253 0.23 -11.93 4.79
N ARG A 254 -0.90 -11.44 5.32
CA ARG A 254 -1.11 -10.02 5.66
C ARG A 254 -0.01 -9.40 6.52
N GLY A 255 0.55 -10.16 7.46
CA GLY A 255 1.59 -9.69 8.39
C GLY A 255 3.01 -9.69 7.81
N VAL A 256 3.21 -10.17 6.58
CA VAL A 256 4.53 -10.31 5.94
C VAL A 256 4.51 -9.54 4.63
N ASN A 257 5.16 -8.38 4.59
CA ASN A 257 5.10 -7.45 3.45
C ASN A 257 6.40 -6.64 3.29
N ALA A 258 6.57 -6.01 2.13
CA ALA A 258 7.75 -5.23 1.78
C ALA A 258 7.95 -3.97 2.64
N THR A 259 6.88 -3.40 3.19
CA THR A 259 6.97 -2.23 4.08
C THR A 259 7.67 -2.58 5.38
N GLU A 260 7.32 -3.71 5.99
CA GLU A 260 7.97 -4.18 7.22
C GLU A 260 9.41 -4.65 6.97
N LEU A 261 9.70 -5.27 5.82
CA LEU A 261 11.09 -5.57 5.44
C LEU A 261 11.90 -4.28 5.29
N SER A 262 11.36 -3.29 4.58
CA SER A 262 12.04 -2.00 4.40
C SER A 262 12.29 -1.33 5.75
N ARG A 263 11.31 -1.34 6.67
CA ARG A 263 11.48 -0.84 8.05
C ARG A 263 12.68 -1.50 8.74
N ILE A 264 12.75 -2.83 8.74
CA ILE A 264 13.85 -3.59 9.36
C ILE A 264 15.20 -3.20 8.76
N LEU A 265 15.29 -3.10 7.43
CA LEU A 265 16.55 -2.75 6.76
C LEU A 265 16.94 -1.28 6.99
N THR A 266 15.97 -0.37 7.01
CA THR A 266 16.21 1.05 7.33
C THR A 266 16.71 1.19 8.77
N GLU A 267 16.15 0.44 9.72
CA GLU A 267 16.60 0.44 11.12
C GLU A 267 18.02 -0.14 11.32
N LEU A 268 18.51 -1.00 10.42
CA LEU A 268 19.89 -1.48 10.46
C LEU A 268 20.91 -0.39 10.05
N ASP A 269 20.52 0.53 9.16
CA ASP A 269 21.30 1.65 8.61
C ASP A 269 22.81 1.37 8.47
N SER A 270 23.16 0.35 7.67
CA SER A 270 24.55 -0.04 7.46
C SER A 270 25.02 0.18 6.01
N PRO A 271 26.33 0.32 5.76
CA PRO A 271 26.87 0.32 4.40
C PRO A 271 26.46 -0.91 3.59
N GLN A 272 26.28 -2.05 4.27
CA GLN A 272 25.84 -3.31 3.68
C GLN A 272 24.41 -3.22 3.17
N VAL A 273 23.51 -2.63 3.95
CA VAL A 273 22.13 -2.36 3.52
C VAL A 273 22.10 -1.44 2.30
N LYS A 274 22.91 -0.37 2.28
CA LYS A 274 22.97 0.57 1.14
C LYS A 274 23.47 -0.10 -0.14
N ALA A 275 24.51 -0.94 -0.03
CA ALA A 275 25.02 -1.71 -1.16
C ALA A 275 23.98 -2.72 -1.65
N PHE A 276 23.29 -3.42 -0.73
CA PHE A 276 22.24 -4.37 -1.08
C PHE A 276 21.03 -3.69 -1.74
N GLU A 277 20.57 -2.55 -1.20
CA GLU A 277 19.50 -1.73 -1.77
C GLU A 277 19.78 -1.36 -3.23
N ALA A 278 21.02 -0.96 -3.53
CA ALA A 278 21.40 -0.59 -4.88
C ALA A 278 21.32 -1.79 -5.85
N VAL A 279 21.61 -3.03 -5.40
CA VAL A 279 21.42 -4.24 -6.22
C VAL A 279 19.94 -4.49 -6.44
N LEU A 280 19.13 -4.45 -5.38
CA LEU A 280 17.68 -4.66 -5.46
C LEU A 280 17.05 -3.75 -6.53
N LYS A 281 17.42 -2.46 -6.51
CA LYS A 281 16.94 -1.46 -7.48
C LYS A 281 17.46 -1.70 -8.89
N LYS A 282 18.73 -2.07 -9.07
CA LYS A 282 19.31 -2.30 -10.40
C LYS A 282 18.65 -3.47 -11.13
N HIS A 283 18.31 -4.53 -10.41
CA HIS A 283 17.86 -5.79 -11.01
C HIS A 283 16.36 -6.07 -10.87
N ASP A 284 15.60 -5.16 -10.27
CA ASP A 284 14.17 -5.33 -9.98
C ASP A 284 13.88 -6.70 -9.33
N LEU A 285 14.66 -7.07 -8.30
CA LEU A 285 14.53 -8.37 -7.66
C LEU A 285 13.21 -8.47 -6.88
N LYS A 286 12.33 -9.35 -7.34
CA LYS A 286 10.98 -9.51 -6.78
C LYS A 286 10.94 -10.49 -5.62
N THR A 287 9.93 -10.36 -4.75
CA THR A 287 9.77 -11.24 -3.58
C THR A 287 8.36 -11.82 -3.53
N LEU A 288 8.26 -13.14 -3.32
CA LEU A 288 7.02 -13.86 -3.07
C LEU A 288 6.99 -14.42 -1.63
N PHE A 289 6.00 -14.02 -0.83
CA PHE A 289 5.69 -14.59 0.47
C PHE A 289 4.44 -15.44 0.40
N LEU A 290 4.61 -16.76 0.45
CA LEU A 290 3.54 -17.72 0.16
C LEU A 290 3.37 -18.75 1.29
N LYS A 291 2.16 -19.28 1.44
CA LYS A 291 1.87 -20.35 2.39
C LYS A 291 2.33 -21.69 1.84
N LEU A 292 2.53 -22.66 2.74
CA LEU A 292 2.95 -24.03 2.38
C LEU A 292 2.06 -24.66 1.28
N THR A 293 0.75 -24.49 1.38
CA THR A 293 -0.21 -25.05 0.41
C THR A 293 -0.19 -24.36 -0.94
N GLU A 294 0.31 -23.13 -1.00
CA GLU A 294 0.39 -22.32 -2.22
C GLU A 294 1.67 -22.65 -3.02
N ILE A 295 2.74 -23.06 -2.35
CA ILE A 295 3.98 -23.51 -3.01
C ILE A 295 3.98 -25.01 -3.35
N SER A 296 2.91 -25.75 -3.05
CA SER A 296 2.88 -27.21 -3.21
C SER A 296 2.47 -27.69 -4.61
N GLY A 297 2.14 -26.78 -5.53
CA GLY A 297 1.62 -27.14 -6.86
C GLY A 297 0.20 -27.73 -6.87
N GLY A 298 -0.53 -27.65 -5.75
CA GLY A 298 -1.92 -28.12 -5.65
C GLY A 298 -2.95 -27.02 -5.96
N LYS A 299 -4.24 -27.29 -5.69
CA LYS A 299 -5.36 -26.36 -5.95
C LYS A 299 -5.11 -24.91 -5.48
N LYS A 300 -4.46 -24.72 -4.33
CA LYS A 300 -4.16 -23.39 -3.78
C LYS A 300 -3.04 -22.67 -4.54
N ALA A 301 -2.10 -23.39 -5.15
CA ALA A 301 -1.09 -22.82 -6.04
C ALA A 301 -1.73 -22.28 -7.32
N TYR A 302 -2.59 -23.09 -7.96
CA TYR A 302 -3.34 -22.68 -9.15
C TYR A 302 -4.22 -21.44 -8.88
N ALA A 303 -4.83 -21.35 -7.69
CA ALA A 303 -5.69 -20.23 -7.34
C ALA A 303 -4.98 -18.87 -7.27
N ILE A 304 -3.66 -18.83 -7.13
CA ILE A 304 -2.86 -17.61 -7.09
C ILE A 304 -1.93 -17.47 -8.30
N ALA A 305 -1.98 -18.40 -9.25
CA ALA A 305 -1.01 -18.51 -10.33
C ALA A 305 -1.01 -17.27 -11.22
N ASP A 306 -2.20 -16.81 -11.63
CA ASP A 306 -2.33 -15.64 -12.51
C ASP A 306 -1.91 -14.35 -11.80
N ASP A 307 -2.25 -14.20 -10.51
CA ASP A 307 -1.84 -13.06 -9.69
C ASP A 307 -0.31 -13.01 -9.52
N VAL A 308 0.31 -14.18 -9.29
CA VAL A 308 1.77 -14.30 -9.18
C VAL A 308 2.44 -13.99 -10.52
N GLU A 309 1.89 -14.47 -11.65
CA GLU A 309 2.45 -14.16 -12.97
C GLU A 309 2.28 -12.68 -13.34
N ALA A 310 1.14 -12.07 -13.00
CA ALA A 310 0.93 -10.64 -13.19
C ALA A 310 1.95 -9.80 -12.41
N TYR A 311 2.32 -10.26 -11.21
CA TYR A 311 3.37 -9.62 -10.40
C TYR A 311 4.78 -9.88 -10.95
N LEU A 312 5.11 -11.13 -11.28
CA LEU A 312 6.46 -11.50 -11.73
C LEU A 312 6.76 -11.03 -13.15
N GLN A 313 5.76 -11.02 -14.05
CA GLN A 313 5.90 -10.73 -15.48
C GLN A 313 7.00 -11.61 -16.12
N SER A 314 6.99 -12.90 -15.78
CA SER A 314 8.08 -13.81 -16.13
C SER A 314 8.00 -14.32 -17.56
N GLY A 315 6.81 -14.29 -18.17
CA GLY A 315 6.55 -14.87 -19.50
C GLY A 315 6.64 -16.39 -19.52
N ARG A 316 6.62 -17.05 -18.36
CA ARG A 316 6.71 -18.51 -18.21
C ARG A 316 5.42 -19.08 -17.62
N HIS A 317 5.29 -20.41 -17.65
CA HIS A 317 4.18 -21.07 -16.98
C HIS A 317 4.16 -20.72 -15.48
N PRO A 318 3.10 -20.11 -14.94
CA PRO A 318 3.14 -19.45 -13.63
C PRO A 318 3.64 -20.35 -12.50
N LEU A 319 3.18 -21.61 -12.45
CA LEU A 319 3.52 -22.54 -11.37
C LEU A 319 5.01 -22.89 -11.27
N VAL A 320 5.77 -22.89 -12.37
CA VAL A 320 7.19 -23.28 -12.29
C VAL A 320 8.02 -22.24 -11.55
N ASN A 321 7.51 -21.02 -11.43
CA ASN A 321 8.21 -19.91 -10.78
C ASN A 321 8.11 -19.93 -9.26
N PHE A 322 7.10 -20.62 -8.69
CA PHE A 322 6.84 -20.53 -7.25
C PHE A 322 6.41 -21.83 -6.58
N THR A 323 6.46 -22.97 -7.27
CA THR A 323 6.16 -24.27 -6.66
C THR A 323 7.41 -25.10 -6.44
N SER A 324 7.38 -25.90 -5.37
CA SER A 324 8.46 -26.82 -5.01
C SER A 324 7.93 -28.25 -4.98
N ARG A 325 8.75 -29.21 -5.41
CA ARG A 325 8.48 -30.65 -5.28
C ARG A 325 8.55 -31.13 -3.83
N ARG A 326 9.16 -30.34 -2.92
CA ARG A 326 9.33 -30.69 -1.50
C ARG A 326 8.92 -29.53 -0.57
N PRO A 327 7.67 -29.04 -0.67
CA PRO A 327 7.22 -27.81 0.00
C PRO A 327 7.27 -27.89 1.54
N LYS A 328 7.25 -29.11 2.11
CA LYS A 328 7.39 -29.33 3.55
C LYS A 328 8.83 -29.16 4.06
N ARG A 329 9.83 -29.39 3.20
CA ARG A 329 11.26 -29.39 3.57
C ARG A 329 11.98 -28.07 3.32
N VAL A 330 11.37 -27.17 2.54
CA VAL A 330 11.96 -25.88 2.17
C VAL A 330 11.27 -24.74 2.90
N ASN A 331 12.04 -23.76 3.39
CA ASN A 331 11.53 -22.53 3.98
C ASN A 331 11.61 -21.33 3.03
N GLY A 332 12.50 -21.40 2.04
CA GLY A 332 12.57 -20.53 0.89
C GLY A 332 13.19 -21.30 -0.27
N PHE A 333 13.17 -20.70 -1.46
CA PHE A 333 13.98 -21.15 -2.58
C PHE A 333 14.05 -20.05 -3.66
N THR A 334 15.08 -20.15 -4.48
CA THR A 334 15.24 -19.39 -5.71
C THR A 334 16.02 -20.21 -6.75
N ALA A 335 16.22 -19.66 -7.96
CA ALA A 335 16.99 -20.28 -9.03
C ALA A 335 17.73 -19.23 -9.86
N SER A 336 18.82 -19.63 -10.52
CA SER A 336 19.60 -18.73 -11.40
C SER A 336 18.80 -18.17 -12.57
N SER A 337 17.78 -18.88 -13.03
CA SER A 337 16.86 -18.41 -14.07
C SER A 337 15.75 -17.48 -13.55
N PHE A 338 15.64 -17.30 -12.23
CA PHE A 338 14.65 -16.41 -11.63
C PHE A 338 15.21 -15.00 -11.51
N ARG A 339 14.29 -14.04 -11.35
CA ARG A 339 14.56 -12.67 -10.91
C ARG A 339 13.76 -12.36 -9.66
N HIS A 340 13.58 -13.39 -8.84
CA HIS A 340 12.75 -13.34 -7.65
C HIS A 340 13.12 -14.43 -6.66
N VAL A 341 12.65 -14.26 -5.42
CA VAL A 341 12.78 -15.26 -4.35
C VAL A 341 11.39 -15.69 -3.87
N VAL A 342 11.29 -16.94 -3.40
CA VAL A 342 10.07 -17.47 -2.78
C VAL A 342 10.38 -17.79 -1.33
N VAL A 343 9.59 -17.25 -0.41
CA VAL A 343 9.74 -17.48 1.03
C VAL A 343 8.43 -17.98 1.62
N LYS A 344 8.52 -19.06 2.38
CA LYS A 344 7.39 -19.71 3.02
C LYS A 344 7.06 -19.05 4.35
N ALA A 345 5.86 -18.51 4.46
CA ALA A 345 5.32 -17.89 5.67
C ALA A 345 4.01 -18.53 6.13
N LYS A 346 3.77 -18.53 7.44
CA LYS A 346 2.51 -18.93 8.07
C LYS A 346 1.57 -17.73 8.15
N SER A 347 0.26 -17.97 8.16
CA SER A 347 -0.74 -16.90 8.32
C SER A 347 -0.61 -16.11 9.64
N THR A 348 0.07 -16.69 10.63
CA THR A 348 0.34 -16.10 11.95
C THR A 348 1.58 -15.22 11.98
N ASP A 349 2.45 -15.28 10.97
CA ASP A 349 3.70 -14.53 10.95
C ASP A 349 3.43 -13.03 10.78
N LYS A 350 4.12 -12.21 11.58
CA LYS A 350 4.01 -10.76 11.58
C LYS A 350 5.39 -10.13 11.66
N LEU A 351 5.86 -9.52 10.57
CA LEU A 351 7.17 -8.86 10.51
C LEU A 351 7.23 -7.59 11.36
N ALA A 352 6.10 -6.96 11.66
CA ALA A 352 6.02 -5.80 12.54
C ALA A 352 6.58 -6.06 13.96
N GLY A 353 6.60 -7.32 14.41
CA GLY A 353 7.18 -7.69 15.71
C GLY A 353 8.67 -8.06 15.67
N VAL A 354 9.31 -8.02 14.49
CA VAL A 354 10.73 -8.36 14.32
C VAL A 354 11.56 -7.10 14.52
N SER A 355 12.52 -7.17 15.44
CA SER A 355 13.50 -6.11 15.66
C SER A 355 14.84 -6.45 15.01
N THR A 356 15.59 -5.43 14.60
CA THR A 356 16.95 -5.57 14.06
C THR A 356 17.88 -6.25 15.06
N ARG A 357 17.77 -5.88 16.34
CA ARG A 357 18.51 -6.49 17.45
C ARG A 357 18.39 -8.02 17.48
N GLN A 358 17.18 -8.58 17.33
CA GLN A 358 16.99 -10.03 17.32
C GLN A 358 17.73 -10.72 16.16
N LEU A 359 17.78 -10.08 14.99
CA LEU A 359 18.47 -10.62 13.81
C LEU A 359 20.00 -10.53 13.97
N THR A 360 20.50 -9.40 14.47
CA THR A 360 21.92 -9.20 14.76
C THR A 360 22.40 -10.15 15.86
N GLU A 361 21.72 -10.23 17.01
CA GLU A 361 22.08 -11.16 18.09
C GLU A 361 22.07 -12.62 17.62
N ALA A 362 21.09 -13.02 16.80
CA ALA A 362 21.06 -14.36 16.24
C ALA A 362 22.27 -14.63 15.32
N ALA A 363 22.63 -13.67 14.47
CA ALA A 363 23.76 -13.81 13.56
C ALA A 363 25.11 -13.79 14.29
N GLU A 364 25.30 -12.90 15.26
CA GLU A 364 26.51 -12.83 16.09
C GLU A 364 26.75 -14.12 16.87
N ARG A 365 25.69 -14.73 17.43
CA ARG A 365 25.80 -16.03 18.12
C ARG A 365 26.29 -17.14 17.18
N VAL A 366 25.72 -17.22 15.97
CA VAL A 366 26.16 -18.20 14.96
C VAL A 366 27.64 -18.01 14.62
N ILE A 367 28.09 -16.76 14.45
CA ILE A 367 29.48 -16.45 14.13
C ILE A 367 30.42 -16.78 15.29
N ALA A 368 30.06 -16.41 16.52
CA ALA A 368 30.89 -16.66 17.70
C ALA A 368 31.09 -18.16 17.98
N GLU A 369 30.06 -18.97 17.72
CA GLU A 369 30.11 -20.42 17.92
C GLU A 369 30.65 -21.18 16.70
N ALA A 370 30.91 -20.49 15.58
CA ALA A 370 31.53 -21.08 14.40
C ALA A 370 32.96 -21.54 14.73
N GLY A 371 33.20 -22.85 14.66
CA GLY A 371 34.52 -23.46 14.88
C GLY A 371 34.82 -23.94 16.29
N HIS A 372 33.95 -23.73 17.28
CA HIS A 372 34.19 -24.08 18.69
C HIS A 372 33.67 -25.46 19.17
N TYR A 373 33.60 -26.50 18.31
CA TYR A 373 33.24 -27.86 18.79
C TYR A 373 33.93 -29.00 18.02
N PRO A 374 34.60 -29.93 18.74
CA PRO A 374 34.93 -31.26 18.25
C PRO A 374 33.94 -32.30 18.83
N SER A 375 32.70 -32.36 18.34
CA SER A 375 31.86 -33.58 18.40
C SER A 375 30.55 -33.38 17.65
N ARG A 376 29.93 -34.50 17.26
CA ARG A 376 28.82 -34.73 16.32
C ARG A 376 27.54 -33.86 16.38
N ASP A 377 27.41 -32.86 17.27
CA ASP A 377 26.14 -32.13 17.52
C ASP A 377 26.27 -30.60 17.72
N GLY A 378 27.42 -29.97 17.40
CA GLY A 378 27.75 -28.61 17.92
C GLY A 378 27.64 -27.39 16.98
N ARG A 379 27.25 -27.51 15.71
CA ARG A 379 27.14 -26.35 14.80
C ARG A 379 25.69 -25.93 14.59
N TRP A 380 25.46 -24.63 14.43
CA TRP A 380 24.16 -24.13 13.99
C TRP A 380 23.81 -24.68 12.61
N TRP A 381 22.59 -25.19 12.48
CA TRP A 381 22.09 -25.66 11.20
C TRP A 381 22.12 -24.54 10.15
N SER A 382 21.54 -23.37 10.44
CA SER A 382 21.56 -22.18 9.58
C SER A 382 21.30 -20.89 10.34
N PHE A 383 21.59 -19.73 9.76
CA PHE A 383 21.22 -18.43 10.33
C PHE A 383 19.70 -18.29 10.53
N SER A 384 18.91 -18.85 9.61
CA SER A 384 17.46 -18.90 9.75
C SER A 384 17.01 -19.70 10.97
N ALA A 385 17.70 -20.80 11.31
CA ALA A 385 17.40 -21.60 12.49
C ALA A 385 17.72 -20.83 13.79
N ALA A 386 18.83 -20.08 13.82
CA ALA A 386 19.16 -19.22 14.95
C ALA A 386 18.14 -18.08 15.13
N ALA A 387 17.72 -17.43 14.04
CA ALA A 387 16.69 -16.39 14.08
C ALA A 387 15.33 -16.93 14.56
N GLN A 388 15.00 -18.20 14.24
CA GLN A 388 13.76 -18.83 14.67
C GLN A 388 13.62 -18.90 16.20
N GLN A 389 14.73 -18.97 16.94
CA GLN A 389 14.69 -19.01 18.40
C GLN A 389 14.10 -17.73 19.01
N HIS A 390 14.14 -16.60 18.29
CA HIS A 390 13.46 -15.38 18.71
C HIS A 390 11.99 -15.35 18.26
N SER A 391 11.73 -15.68 16.99
CA SER A 391 10.35 -15.85 16.48
C SER A 391 10.31 -16.51 15.10
N ASP A 392 9.17 -17.12 14.76
CA ASP A 392 8.91 -17.62 13.40
C ASP A 392 9.00 -16.50 12.34
N ALA A 393 8.67 -15.26 12.70
CA ALA A 393 8.77 -14.11 11.80
C ALA A 393 10.24 -13.69 11.56
N ALA A 394 11.10 -13.74 12.58
CA ALA A 394 12.53 -13.50 12.42
C ALA A 394 13.19 -14.55 11.51
N ARG A 395 12.77 -15.82 11.62
CA ARG A 395 13.14 -16.87 10.65
C ARG A 395 12.75 -16.48 9.23
N VAL A 396 11.53 -15.97 9.01
CA VAL A 396 11.08 -15.55 7.66
C VAL A 396 11.99 -14.46 7.09
N THR A 397 12.37 -13.46 7.88
CA THR A 397 13.31 -12.41 7.45
C THR A 397 14.70 -12.95 7.13
N ALA A 398 15.25 -13.80 7.99
CA ALA A 398 16.56 -14.42 7.76
C ALA A 398 16.56 -15.34 6.53
N THR A 399 15.49 -16.11 6.33
CA THR A 399 15.31 -16.94 5.12
C THR A 399 15.20 -16.07 3.87
N TRP A 400 14.45 -14.96 3.93
CA TRP A 400 14.39 -14.01 2.81
C TRP A 400 15.77 -13.46 2.43
N ALA A 401 16.57 -13.04 3.42
CA ALA A 401 17.93 -12.57 3.17
C ALA A 401 18.82 -13.68 2.57
N HIS A 402 18.70 -14.91 3.05
CA HIS A 402 19.39 -16.07 2.51
C HIS A 402 19.07 -16.27 1.01
N GLU A 403 17.79 -16.30 0.64
CA GLU A 403 17.39 -16.46 -0.77
C GLU A 403 17.84 -15.29 -1.65
N MET A 404 17.88 -14.07 -1.09
CA MET A 404 18.43 -12.91 -1.79
C MET A 404 19.94 -13.04 -2.00
N GLY A 405 20.66 -13.63 -1.05
CA GLY A 405 22.07 -13.99 -1.19
C GLY A 405 22.33 -14.90 -2.40
N HIS A 406 21.49 -15.91 -2.62
CA HIS A 406 21.55 -16.74 -3.84
C HIS A 406 21.39 -15.91 -5.11
N GLN A 407 20.38 -15.05 -5.19
CA GLN A 407 20.17 -14.18 -6.36
C GLN A 407 21.37 -13.26 -6.62
N LEU A 408 21.92 -12.64 -5.58
CA LEU A 408 23.13 -11.82 -5.65
C LEU A 408 24.31 -12.60 -6.24
N TYR A 409 24.54 -13.81 -5.74
CA TYR A 409 25.62 -14.66 -6.21
C TYR A 409 25.46 -15.03 -7.69
N PHE A 410 24.22 -15.31 -8.12
CA PHE A 410 23.91 -15.61 -9.52
C PHE A 410 24.13 -14.40 -10.42
N LEU A 411 23.72 -13.21 -9.96
CA LEU A 411 23.93 -11.94 -10.68
C LEU A 411 25.40 -11.58 -10.82
N ALA A 412 26.22 -11.88 -9.81
CA ALA A 412 27.67 -11.67 -9.84
C ALA A 412 28.43 -12.71 -10.67
N GLY A 413 27.75 -13.67 -11.31
CA GLY A 413 28.38 -14.69 -12.14
C GLY A 413 29.06 -15.82 -11.35
N ARG A 414 28.67 -16.02 -10.08
CA ARG A 414 29.17 -17.09 -9.20
C ARG A 414 30.70 -17.14 -9.08
N PRO A 415 31.35 -16.06 -8.59
CA PRO A 415 32.80 -16.02 -8.42
C PRO A 415 33.31 -17.13 -7.49
N THR A 416 34.52 -17.63 -7.76
CA THR A 416 35.15 -18.68 -6.95
C THR A 416 35.31 -18.24 -5.48
N LEU A 417 34.88 -19.09 -4.55
CA LEU A 417 34.91 -18.83 -3.10
C LEU A 417 36.34 -18.72 -2.54
N PRO A 418 36.55 -18.00 -1.42
CA PRO A 418 37.87 -17.75 -0.83
C PRO A 418 38.46 -18.96 -0.05
N GLY A 419 37.84 -20.13 -0.09
CA GLY A 419 38.32 -21.34 0.63
C GLY A 419 38.10 -21.33 2.15
N GLN A 420 37.30 -20.39 2.67
CA GLN A 420 36.99 -20.25 4.09
C GLN A 420 35.94 -21.27 4.57
N PRO A 421 36.02 -21.75 5.83
CA PRO A 421 35.07 -22.72 6.36
C PRO A 421 33.68 -22.10 6.52
N SER A 422 32.63 -22.89 6.32
CA SER A 422 31.27 -22.42 6.53
C SER A 422 30.98 -22.10 7.98
N LEU A 423 30.23 -21.01 8.22
CA LEU A 423 29.71 -20.62 9.53
C LEU A 423 28.57 -21.53 10.02
N THR A 424 27.88 -22.23 9.12
CA THR A 424 26.76 -23.12 9.44
C THR A 424 26.90 -24.49 8.77
N GLU A 425 26.21 -25.50 9.32
CA GLU A 425 26.15 -26.83 8.70
C GLU A 425 25.50 -26.77 7.32
N TYR A 426 24.41 -26.01 7.17
CA TYR A 426 23.71 -25.83 5.90
C TYR A 426 24.59 -25.17 4.84
N GLY A 427 25.36 -24.14 5.20
CA GLY A 427 26.30 -23.49 4.28
C GLY A 427 27.46 -24.40 3.84
N SER A 428 27.69 -25.53 4.52
CA SER A 428 28.71 -26.51 4.12
C SER A 428 28.24 -27.44 2.99
N THR A 429 26.97 -27.37 2.59
CA THR A 429 26.37 -28.34 1.65
C THR A 429 26.75 -28.07 0.19
N THR A 430 26.77 -26.81 -0.24
CA THR A 430 27.17 -26.41 -1.59
C THR A 430 27.81 -25.02 -1.58
N ILE A 431 28.48 -24.65 -2.68
CA ILE A 431 29.07 -23.32 -2.83
C ILE A 431 28.00 -22.20 -2.84
N ASP A 432 26.82 -22.47 -3.40
CA ASP A 432 25.71 -21.52 -3.45
C ASP A 432 25.21 -21.28 -2.01
N GLU A 433 25.04 -22.36 -1.24
CA GLU A 433 24.59 -22.30 0.16
C GLU A 433 25.62 -21.66 1.09
N TRP A 434 26.91 -21.88 0.82
CA TRP A 434 27.99 -21.18 1.51
C TRP A 434 27.82 -19.67 1.33
N PHE A 435 27.67 -19.20 0.08
CA PHE A 435 27.52 -17.76 -0.17
C PHE A 435 26.28 -17.19 0.51
N ALA A 436 25.12 -17.84 0.32
CA ALA A 436 23.86 -17.37 0.85
C ALA A 436 23.88 -17.24 2.39
N GLU A 437 24.46 -18.21 3.11
CA GLU A 437 24.60 -18.13 4.56
C GLU A 437 25.58 -17.01 5.00
N HIS A 438 26.71 -16.82 4.30
CA HIS A 438 27.64 -15.73 4.63
C HIS A 438 27.08 -14.36 4.26
N PHE A 439 26.20 -14.27 3.27
CA PHE A 439 25.47 -13.05 2.96
C PHE A 439 24.54 -12.64 4.11
N VAL A 440 23.86 -13.60 4.77
CA VAL A 440 23.04 -13.32 5.95
C VAL A 440 23.89 -12.75 7.09
N ALA A 441 25.07 -13.36 7.34
CA ALA A 441 26.04 -12.85 8.31
C ALA A 441 26.50 -11.43 7.96
N TRP A 442 26.85 -11.19 6.70
CA TRP A 442 27.31 -9.90 6.19
C TRP A 442 26.24 -8.81 6.32
N LEU A 443 24.97 -9.16 6.11
CA LEU A 443 23.87 -8.19 6.18
C LEU A 443 23.50 -7.83 7.63
N PHE A 444 23.41 -8.82 8.53
CA PHE A 444 22.87 -8.60 9.89
C PHE A 444 23.92 -8.46 10.99
N ALA A 445 25.14 -8.97 10.79
CA ALA A 445 26.24 -8.88 11.75
C ALA A 445 27.59 -8.63 11.05
N PRO A 446 27.71 -7.55 10.23
CA PRO A 446 28.89 -7.29 9.42
C PRO A 446 30.19 -7.18 10.22
N ASP A 447 30.14 -6.54 11.40
CA ASP A 447 31.33 -6.34 12.23
C ASP A 447 31.84 -7.64 12.84
N ALA A 448 30.93 -8.49 13.34
CA ALA A 448 31.28 -9.81 13.84
C ALA A 448 31.86 -10.70 12.73
N LEU A 449 31.28 -10.67 11.53
CA LEU A 449 31.81 -11.41 10.38
C LEU A 449 33.20 -10.90 9.99
N LYS A 450 33.40 -9.58 9.95
CA LYS A 450 34.68 -8.95 9.61
C LYS A 450 35.79 -9.34 10.58
N VAL A 451 35.47 -9.48 11.87
CA VAL A 451 36.42 -9.92 12.89
C VAL A 451 36.71 -11.42 12.79
N SER A 452 35.67 -12.25 12.67
CA SER A 452 35.82 -13.72 12.68
C SER A 452 36.38 -14.29 11.38
N GLN A 453 35.91 -13.80 10.23
CA GLN A 453 36.32 -14.23 8.89
C GLN A 453 36.48 -13.03 7.93
N PRO A 454 37.58 -12.25 8.04
CA PRO A 454 37.79 -11.03 7.23
C PRO A 454 37.83 -11.29 5.72
N GLU A 455 38.38 -12.44 5.30
CA GLU A 455 38.43 -12.83 3.88
C GLU A 455 37.02 -13.11 3.33
N SER A 456 36.18 -13.81 4.09
CA SER A 456 34.76 -14.01 3.74
C SER A 456 34.02 -12.68 3.67
N PHE A 457 34.21 -11.78 4.64
CA PHE A 457 33.60 -10.45 4.62
C PHE A 457 33.99 -9.65 3.36
N ALA A 458 35.28 -9.62 3.02
CA ALA A 458 35.78 -8.91 1.84
C ALA A 458 35.22 -9.53 0.54
N PHE A 459 35.19 -10.86 0.46
CA PHE A 459 34.66 -11.57 -0.69
C PHE A 459 33.17 -11.33 -0.92
N ILE A 460 32.34 -11.39 0.13
CA ILE A 460 30.90 -11.08 0.02
C ILE A 460 30.71 -9.63 -0.41
N THR A 461 31.48 -8.70 0.18
CA THR A 461 31.43 -7.27 -0.19
C THR A 461 31.75 -7.06 -1.67
N ASP A 462 32.85 -7.63 -2.18
CA ASP A 462 33.23 -7.55 -3.59
C ASP A 462 32.19 -8.19 -4.51
N THR A 463 31.61 -9.32 -4.09
CA THR A 463 30.57 -10.00 -4.87
C THR A 463 29.29 -9.17 -4.97
N VAL A 464 28.87 -8.52 -3.89
CA VAL A 464 27.74 -7.57 -3.91
C VAL A 464 28.05 -6.39 -4.83
N GLN A 465 29.27 -5.86 -4.81
CA GLN A 465 29.69 -4.78 -5.72
C GLN A 465 29.73 -5.23 -7.18
N LYS A 466 30.10 -6.48 -7.48
CA LYS A 466 30.03 -7.06 -8.83
C LYS A 466 28.60 -7.24 -9.32
N ALA A 467 27.65 -7.45 -8.41
CA ALA A 467 26.23 -7.52 -8.73
C ALA A 467 25.61 -6.12 -8.94
N LEU A 468 26.21 -5.05 -8.39
CA LEU A 468 25.85 -3.67 -8.72
C LEU A 468 26.23 -3.29 -10.14
#